data_AF-A0A2D6SZ62-F1
#
_entry.id   AF-A0A2D6SZ62-F1
#
_cell.length_a   1.000
_cell.length_b   1.000
_cell.length_c   1.000
_cell.angle_alpha   90.00
_cell.angle_beta   90.00
_cell.angle_gamma   90.00
#
_symmetry.space_group_name_H-M   'P 1'
#
loop_
_entity.id
_entity.type
_entity.pdbx_description
1 polymer ?
#
loop_
_entity_poly.entity_id
_entity_poly.type
_entity_poly.pdbx_seq_one_letter_code
_entity_poly.pdbx_strand_id
1 'polypeptide(L)'
;NGASTIIILIMSALGGSMVPRFIMPKFMETTSKFTFNGWALDGYLKIFWYDDPDAALLSSLLNLLPQLAVLTGLTATFLIIARQLARRWETT
;
A
#
# COMPACT_ATOMS: atom_id res chain seq x y z
N ASN A 1 -2.59 21.14 -13.92
CA ASN A 1 -3.68 20.16 -13.96
C ASN A 1 -3.32 18.88 -14.71
N GLY A 2 -2.90 18.91 -15.98
CA GLY A 2 -2.58 17.66 -16.74
C GLY A 2 -1.45 16.79 -16.14
N ALA A 3 -0.36 17.39 -15.66
CA ALA A 3 0.76 16.63 -15.09
C ALA A 3 0.39 15.86 -13.82
N SER A 4 -0.44 16.44 -12.95
CA SER A 4 -0.92 15.78 -11.73
C SER A 4 -1.77 14.55 -12.05
N THR A 5 -2.66 14.68 -13.04
CA THR A 5 -3.49 13.55 -13.51
C THR A 5 -2.65 12.43 -14.10
N ILE A 6 -1.64 12.76 -14.92
CA ILE A 6 -0.72 11.77 -15.49
C ILE A 6 0.05 11.03 -14.39
N ILE A 7 0.57 11.75 -13.39
CA ILE A 7 1.30 11.15 -12.26
C ILE A 7 0.38 10.21 -11.46
N ILE A 8 -0.86 10.61 -11.18
CA ILE A 8 -1.83 9.77 -10.47
C ILE A 8 -2.16 8.51 -11.27
N LEU A 9 -2.36 8.62 -12.59
CA LEU A 9 -2.65 7.47 -13.46
C LEU A 9 -1.46 6.49 -13.52
N ILE A 10 -0.23 7.00 -13.60
CA ILE A 10 0.99 6.17 -13.57
C ILE A 10 1.11 5.45 -12.21
N MET A 11 0.89 6.15 -11.09
CA MET A 11 0.88 5.54 -9.76
C MET A 11 -0.23 4.49 -9.61
N SER A 12 -1.40 4.71 -10.22
CA SER A 12 -2.51 3.76 -10.21
C SER A 12 -2.19 2.49 -11.00
N ALA A 13 -1.59 2.64 -12.19
CA ALA A 13 -1.17 1.52 -13.02
C ALA A 13 -0.02 0.71 -12.37
N LEU A 14 0.96 1.39 -11.75
CA LEU A 14 2.11 0.75 -11.11
C LEU A 14 1.79 0.16 -9.73
N GLY A 15 0.72 0.62 -9.08
CA GLY A 15 0.33 0.19 -7.72
C GLY A 15 -0.13 -1.26 -7.60
N GLY A 16 -0.22 -2.00 -8.71
CA GLY A 16 -0.62 -3.42 -8.72
C GLY A 16 -2.12 -3.65 -8.78
N SER A 17 -2.94 -2.59 -8.87
CA SER A 17 -4.40 -2.70 -8.99
C SER A 17 -4.86 -3.36 -10.30
N MET A 18 -4.07 -3.29 -11.37
CA MET A 18 -4.50 -3.77 -12.71
C MET A 18 -3.88 -5.11 -13.11
N VAL A 19 -2.82 -5.56 -12.43
CA VAL A 19 -2.12 -6.81 -12.76
C VAL A 19 -1.88 -7.61 -11.48
N PRO A 20 -2.51 -8.79 -11.35
CA PRO A 20 -2.34 -9.66 -10.20
C PRO A 20 -0.89 -10.06 -9.97
N ARG A 21 -0.53 -10.24 -8.69
CA ARG A 21 0.85 -10.48 -8.28
C ARG A 21 1.47 -11.75 -8.88
N PHE A 22 0.67 -12.76 -9.14
CA PHE A 22 1.11 -14.05 -9.70
C PHE A 22 1.45 -14.00 -11.19
N ILE A 23 1.05 -12.95 -11.92
CA ILE A 23 1.45 -12.70 -13.32
C ILE A 23 2.25 -11.40 -13.48
N MET A 24 2.70 -10.82 -12.36
CA MET A 24 3.35 -9.52 -12.36
C MET A 24 4.81 -9.64 -12.83
N PRO A 25 5.26 -8.84 -13.82
CA PRO A 25 6.66 -8.78 -14.19
C PRO A 25 7.51 -8.29 -13.00
N LYS A 26 8.73 -8.82 -12.85
CA LYS A 26 9.62 -8.57 -11.68
C LYS A 26 9.88 -7.08 -11.40
N PHE A 27 9.97 -6.27 -12.46
CA PHE A 27 10.11 -4.82 -12.34
C PHE A 27 8.90 -4.21 -11.61
N MET A 28 7.69 -4.57 -12.05
CA MET A 28 6.45 -4.00 -11.54
C MET A 28 6.12 -4.52 -10.13
N GLU A 29 6.50 -5.75 -9.81
CA GLU A 29 6.44 -6.29 -8.43
C GLU A 29 7.36 -5.54 -7.47
N THR A 30 8.54 -5.12 -7.94
CA THR A 30 9.48 -4.33 -7.13
C THR A 30 8.95 -2.92 -6.93
N THR A 31 8.40 -2.30 -7.98
CA THR A 31 7.81 -0.96 -7.90
C THR A 31 6.54 -0.93 -7.03
N SER A 32 5.72 -1.98 -7.05
CA SER A 32 4.48 -2.02 -6.25
C SER A 32 4.74 -2.02 -4.73
N LYS A 33 5.90 -2.52 -4.28
CA LYS A 33 6.36 -2.45 -2.87
C LYS A 33 6.65 -1.01 -2.40
N PHE A 34 6.72 -0.03 -3.30
CA PHE A 34 6.81 1.39 -2.94
C PHE A 34 5.45 2.07 -2.84
N THR A 35 4.37 1.38 -3.20
CA THR A 35 3.02 1.95 -3.25
C THR A 35 2.16 1.44 -2.10
N PHE A 36 1.29 2.30 -1.57
CA PHE A 36 0.29 1.90 -0.56
C PHE A 36 -0.60 0.75 -1.07
N ASN A 37 -0.99 0.81 -2.35
CA ASN A 37 -1.90 -0.16 -2.96
C ASN A 37 -1.28 -1.58 -2.99
N GLY A 38 0.00 -1.72 -3.34
CA GLY A 38 0.68 -3.02 -3.39
C GLY A 38 0.68 -3.74 -2.04
N TRP A 39 0.96 -3.04 -0.94
CA TRP A 39 0.94 -3.62 0.41
C TRP A 39 -0.47 -3.99 0.87
N ALA A 40 -1.49 -3.21 0.48
CA ALA A 40 -2.87 -3.52 0.81
C ALA A 40 -3.35 -4.78 0.09
N LEU A 41 -3.06 -4.89 -1.21
CA LEU A 41 -3.43 -6.04 -2.03
C LEU A 41 -2.79 -7.33 -1.51
N ASP A 42 -1.55 -7.26 -1.04
CA ASP A 42 -0.87 -8.38 -0.38
C ASP A 42 -1.54 -8.84 0.91
N GLY A 43 -2.00 -7.89 1.72
CA GLY A 43 -2.71 -8.18 2.96
C GLY A 43 -4.02 -8.90 2.67
N TYR A 44 -4.78 -8.40 1.70
CA TYR A 44 -6.02 -9.06 1.25
C TYR A 44 -5.77 -10.45 0.68
N LEU A 45 -4.74 -10.63 -0.15
CA LEU A 45 -4.38 -11.95 -0.67
C LEU A 45 -4.02 -12.91 0.47
N LYS A 46 -3.24 -12.48 1.48
CA LYS A 46 -2.95 -13.34 2.64
C LYS A 46 -4.21 -13.75 3.40
N ILE A 47 -5.18 -12.85 3.59
CA ILE A 47 -6.40 -13.14 4.35
C ILE A 47 -7.36 -14.04 3.57
N PHE A 48 -7.57 -13.75 2.28
CA PHE A 48 -8.60 -14.44 1.49
C PHE A 48 -8.10 -15.70 0.79
N TRP A 49 -6.79 -15.81 0.54
CA TRP A 49 -6.23 -16.93 -0.22
C TRP A 49 -5.45 -17.93 0.65
N TYR A 50 -4.80 -17.46 1.71
CA TYR A 50 -3.98 -18.30 2.58
C TYR A 50 -4.84 -18.82 3.74
N ASP A 51 -5.72 -19.78 3.43
CA ASP A 51 -6.46 -20.52 4.45
C ASP A 51 -5.57 -21.66 4.96
N ASP A 52 -5.03 -21.48 6.16
CA ASP A 52 -4.23 -22.48 6.84
C ASP A 52 -5.10 -23.00 8.01
N PRO A 53 -5.80 -24.14 7.84
CA PRO A 53 -6.85 -24.58 8.76
C PRO A 53 -6.32 -24.90 10.18
N ASP A 54 -5.02 -25.14 10.31
CA ASP A 54 -4.34 -25.41 11.58
C ASP A 54 -3.68 -24.15 12.19
N ALA A 55 -3.68 -23.03 11.47
CA ALA A 55 -3.07 -21.80 11.93
C ALA A 55 -3.92 -21.14 13.02
N ALA A 56 -3.38 -21.09 14.23
CA ALA A 56 -3.96 -20.30 15.31
C ALA A 56 -4.07 -18.83 14.88
N LEU A 57 -5.17 -18.16 15.24
CA LEU A 57 -5.46 -16.74 14.94
C LEU A 57 -4.21 -15.85 15.11
N LEU A 58 -3.48 -16.04 16.22
CA LEU A 58 -2.28 -15.28 16.53
C LEU A 58 -1.21 -15.37 15.43
N SER A 59 -0.97 -16.56 14.87
CA SER A 59 0.01 -16.76 13.80
C SER A 59 -0.39 -16.04 12.50
N SER A 60 -1.68 -16.04 12.16
CA SER A 60 -2.22 -15.30 11.02
C SER A 60 -2.06 -13.78 11.19
N LEU A 61 -2.26 -13.25 12.41
CA LEU A 61 -2.04 -11.83 12.69
C LEU A 61 -0.55 -11.45 12.63
N LEU A 62 0.34 -12.29 13.17
CA LEU A 62 1.78 -12.07 13.08
C LEU A 62 2.26 -12.08 11.62
N ASN A 63 1.66 -12.92 10.76
CA ASN A 63 1.96 -12.95 9.34
C ASN A 63 1.49 -11.69 8.58
N LEU A 64 0.53 -10.94 9.11
CA LEU A 64 0.02 -9.68 8.54
C LEU A 64 0.73 -8.43 9.07
N LEU A 65 1.55 -8.58 10.12
CA LEU A 65 2.25 -7.46 10.77
C LEU A 65 3.02 -6.56 9.80
N PRO A 66 3.78 -7.09 8.82
CA PRO A 66 4.52 -6.25 7.88
C PRO A 66 3.61 -5.35 7.05
N GLN A 67 2.49 -5.89 6.54
CA GLN A 67 1.53 -5.12 5.77
C GLN A 67 0.89 -4.03 6.64
N LEU A 68 0.45 -4.38 7.85
CA LEU A 68 -0.16 -3.43 8.78
C LEU A 68 0.82 -2.31 9.17
N ALA A 69 2.06 -2.66 9.47
CA ALA A 69 3.10 -1.70 9.83
C ALA A 69 3.40 -0.72 8.69
N VAL A 70 3.51 -1.19 7.44
CA VAL A 70 3.75 -0.31 6.30
C VAL A 70 2.55 0.60 6.02
N LEU A 71 1.33 0.05 6.00
CA LEU A 71 0.12 0.84 5.71
C LEU A 71 -0.14 1.91 6.77
N THR A 72 0.03 1.57 8.04
CA THR A 72 -0.10 2.53 9.15
C THR A 72 1.02 3.57 9.12
N GLY A 73 2.25 3.15 8.85
CA GLY A 73 3.40 4.05 8.68
C GLY A 73 3.17 5.08 7.57
N LEU A 74 2.76 4.62 6.38
CA LEU A 74 2.45 5.51 5.25
C LEU A 74 1.30 6.47 5.57
N THR A 75 0.24 5.98 6.21
CA THR A 75 -0.90 6.82 6.64
C THR A 75 -0.44 7.91 7.60
N ALA A 76 0.35 7.56 8.62
CA ALA A 76 0.90 8.51 9.56
C ALA A 76 1.80 9.54 8.87
N THR A 77 2.69 9.11 7.97
CA THR A 77 3.55 10.00 7.18
C THR A 77 2.74 11.00 6.37
N PHE A 78 1.72 10.54 5.63
CA PHE A 78 0.87 11.43 4.82
C PHE A 78 0.08 12.41 5.69
N LEU A 79 -0.47 11.97 6.81
CA LEU A 79 -1.18 12.85 7.74
C LEU A 79 -0.25 13.89 8.38
N ILE A 80 0.98 13.51 8.73
CA ILE A 80 1.98 14.44 9.27
C ILE A 80 2.34 15.50 8.21
N ILE A 81 2.61 15.08 6.97
CA ILE A 81 2.93 16.00 5.87
C ILE A 81 1.76 16.95 5.61
N ALA A 82 0.53 16.42 5.52
CA ALA A 82 -0.67 17.20 5.32
C ALA A 82 -0.86 18.23 6.45
N ARG A 83 -0.67 17.81 7.71
CA ARG A 83 -0.76 18.70 8.87
C ARG A 83 0.31 19.79 8.86
N GLN A 84 1.54 19.47 8.46
CA GLN A 84 2.61 20.48 8.35
C GLN A 84 2.31 21.49 7.25
N LEU A 85 1.81 21.03 6.10
CA LEU A 85 1.47 21.92 4.98
C LEU A 85 0.28 22.82 5.32
N ALA A 86 -0.77 22.28 5.95
CA ALA A 86 -1.92 23.05 6.40
C ALA A 86 -1.52 24.15 7.40
N ARG A 87 -0.67 23.82 8.38
CA ARG A 87 -0.14 24.80 9.34
C ARG A 87 0.63 25.94 8.68
N ARG A 88 1.37 25.68 7.59
CA ARG A 88 2.08 26.73 6.86
C ARG A 88 1.14 27.74 6.19
N TRP A 89 -0.08 27.32 5.85
CA TRP A 89 -1.09 28.19 5.24
C TRP A 89 -1.89 28.99 6.26
N GLU A 90 -2.00 28.53 7.51
CA GLU A 90 -2.65 29.29 8.59
C GLU A 90 -1.80 30.46 9.11
N THR A 91 -0.49 30.42 8.89
CA THR A 91 0.46 31.45 9.35
C THR A 91 0.80 32.50 8.27
N THR A 92 0.16 32.46 7.10
CA THR A 92 0.29 33.46 6.03
C THR A 92 -1.02 34.22 5.89
#